data_AF-A0A940A8C9-F1
#
_entry.id   AF-A0A940A8C9-F1
#
_cell.length_a   1.000
_cell.length_b   1.000
_cell.length_c   1.000
_cell.angle_alpha   90.00
_cell.angle_beta   90.00
_cell.angle_gamma   90.00
#
_symmetry.space_group_name_H-M   'P 1'
#
loop_
_entity.id
_entity.type
_entity.pdbx_description
1 polymer ?
#
loop_
_entity_poly.entity_id
_entity_poly.type
_entity_poly.pdbx_seq_one_letter_code
_entity_poly.pdbx_strand_id
1 'polypeptide(L)'
;MSEKRVYTFGNGKAEGNAKMREQLGGKGANLAEMNLIGVPVPPGFTITTDCCNEYYKVGQAKIMELLQEDVNAAVKHIEVLMNSKFGDAQNPLLVSVRSGARASMPGMMDTILNLGLNDEVAEGMVRKTNNPHFVYDSYRRFVQMYGDVV
;
A
#
# COMPACT_ATOMS: atom_id res chain seq x y z
N MET A 1 -12.09 21.97 9.13
CA MET A 1 -12.58 20.92 8.21
C MET A 1 -11.55 19.80 8.25
N SER A 2 -11.96 18.53 8.37
CA SER A 2 -11.00 17.42 8.34
C SER A 2 -10.47 17.30 6.91
N GLU A 3 -9.18 17.57 6.72
CA GLU A 3 -8.53 17.35 5.42
C GLU A 3 -8.44 15.84 5.13
N LYS A 4 -8.63 15.46 3.87
CA LYS A 4 -8.59 14.06 3.42
C LYS A 4 -7.16 13.53 3.50
N ARG A 5 -6.99 12.35 4.10
CA ARG A 5 -5.67 11.75 4.39
C ARG A 5 -5.27 10.60 3.47
N VAL A 6 -6.25 9.93 2.85
CA VAL A 6 -6.01 8.75 2.00
C VAL A 6 -6.63 8.97 0.63
N TYR A 7 -5.84 8.75 -0.42
CA TYR A 7 -6.22 8.93 -1.82
C TYR A 7 -6.06 7.63 -2.60
N THR A 8 -7.16 7.09 -3.12
CA THR A 8 -7.19 5.84 -3.88
C THR A 8 -6.87 6.04 -5.35
N PHE A 9 -6.37 4.97 -6.00
CA PHE A 9 -6.18 4.87 -7.44
C PHE A 9 -6.37 3.42 -7.89
N GLY A 10 -6.85 3.20 -9.12
CA GLY A 10 -7.10 1.86 -9.66
C GLY A 10 -8.16 1.84 -10.75
N ASN A 11 -8.05 0.88 -11.68
CA ASN A 11 -9.05 0.61 -12.71
C ASN A 11 -9.49 1.85 -13.54
N GLY A 12 -8.53 2.66 -13.96
CA GLY A 12 -8.76 3.88 -14.75
C GLY A 12 -9.32 5.07 -13.95
N LYS A 13 -9.34 4.99 -12.62
CA LYS A 13 -9.81 6.06 -11.72
C LYS A 13 -8.74 6.38 -10.68
N ALA A 14 -8.61 7.66 -10.34
CA ALA A 14 -7.79 8.10 -9.21
C ALA A 14 -8.40 9.34 -8.55
N GLU A 15 -8.22 9.45 -7.24
CA GLU A 15 -8.63 10.63 -6.46
C GLU A 15 -7.55 11.72 -6.45
N GLY A 16 -6.33 11.38 -6.90
CA GLY A 16 -5.19 12.28 -7.07
C GLY A 16 -4.87 12.56 -8.54
N ASN A 17 -3.84 13.37 -8.79
CA ASN A 17 -3.26 13.60 -10.13
C ASN A 17 -1.83 14.18 -10.01
N ALA A 18 -1.15 14.38 -11.14
CA ALA A 18 0.21 14.90 -11.20
C ALA A 18 0.41 16.28 -10.54
N LYS A 19 -0.64 17.11 -10.39
CA LYS A 19 -0.52 18.43 -9.74
C LYS A 19 -0.44 18.33 -8.21
N MET A 20 -0.81 17.19 -7.64
CA MET A 20 -0.87 16.97 -6.19
C MET A 20 0.45 16.43 -5.62
N ARG A 21 1.60 16.71 -6.25
CA ARG A 21 2.92 16.23 -5.79
C ARG A 21 3.27 16.64 -4.36
N GLU A 22 2.86 17.84 -3.94
CA GLU A 22 3.08 18.30 -2.58
C GLU A 22 2.32 17.43 -1.57
N GLN A 23 1.07 17.10 -1.88
CA GLN A 23 0.19 16.36 -0.96
C GLN A 23 0.42 14.84 -1.01
N LEU A 24 0.70 14.26 -2.18
CA LEU A 24 0.80 12.81 -2.42
C LEU A 24 2.24 12.30 -2.60
N GLY A 25 3.21 13.21 -2.61
CA GLY A 25 4.58 12.89 -3.01
C GLY A 25 4.70 12.59 -4.51
N GLY A 26 5.94 12.46 -4.98
CA GLY A 26 6.21 12.24 -6.40
C GLY A 26 5.68 10.90 -6.93
N LYS A 27 5.79 9.83 -6.12
CA LYS A 27 5.31 8.49 -6.51
C LYS A 27 3.79 8.40 -6.52
N GLY A 28 3.12 8.88 -5.46
CA GLY A 28 1.66 8.83 -5.36
C GLY A 28 0.98 9.65 -6.45
N ALA A 29 1.46 10.88 -6.70
CA ALA A 29 0.94 11.73 -7.77
C ALA A 29 1.12 11.09 -9.16
N ASN A 30 2.27 10.47 -9.42
CA ASN A 30 2.52 9.79 -10.70
C ASN A 30 1.68 8.52 -10.86
N LEU A 31 1.47 7.71 -9.81
CA LEU A 31 0.61 6.53 -9.88
C LEU A 31 -0.85 6.92 -10.18
N ALA A 32 -1.33 7.99 -9.57
CA ALA A 32 -2.63 8.55 -9.88
C ALA A 32 -2.73 9.02 -11.34
N GLU A 33 -1.73 9.78 -11.81
CA GLU A 33 -1.68 10.25 -13.21
C GLU A 33 -1.64 9.09 -14.21
N MET A 34 -0.80 8.09 -13.98
CA MET A 34 -0.71 6.89 -14.80
C MET A 34 -2.06 6.17 -14.93
N ASN A 35 -2.83 6.13 -13.84
CA ASN A 35 -4.17 5.57 -13.85
C ASN A 35 -5.14 6.38 -14.71
N LEU A 36 -5.09 7.72 -14.61
CA LEU A 36 -5.96 8.63 -15.37
C LEU A 36 -5.68 8.62 -16.88
N ILE A 37 -4.42 8.43 -17.28
CA ILE A 37 -4.04 8.34 -18.70
C ILE A 37 -4.19 6.92 -19.27
N GLY A 38 -4.74 5.97 -18.50
CA GLY A 38 -5.07 4.63 -18.97
C GLY A 38 -3.91 3.61 -18.93
N VAL A 39 -2.81 3.90 -18.24
CA VAL A 39 -1.76 2.90 -18.00
C VAL A 39 -2.29 1.86 -16.99
N PRO A 40 -2.13 0.55 -17.24
CA PRO A 40 -2.55 -0.49 -16.31
C PRO A 40 -1.68 -0.48 -15.05
N VAL A 41 -2.11 0.28 -14.05
CA VAL A 41 -1.49 0.34 -12.72
C VAL A 41 -2.32 -0.52 -11.74
N PRO A 42 -1.69 -1.44 -10.98
CA PRO A 42 -2.37 -2.16 -9.91
C PRO A 42 -3.04 -1.19 -8.93
N PRO A 43 -4.26 -1.47 -8.46
CA PRO A 43 -4.99 -0.59 -7.55
C PRO A 43 -4.25 -0.43 -6.22
N GLY A 44 -4.40 0.74 -5.61
CA GLY A 44 -3.71 1.12 -4.40
C GLY A 44 -4.26 2.40 -3.79
N PHE A 45 -3.57 2.91 -2.78
CA PHE A 45 -3.84 4.22 -2.20
C PHE A 45 -2.55 4.89 -1.72
N THR A 46 -2.62 6.20 -1.54
CA THR A 46 -1.54 7.04 -1.01
C THR A 46 -2.03 7.71 0.27
N ILE A 47 -1.23 7.62 1.33
CA ILE A 47 -1.40 8.42 2.55
C ILE A 47 -0.65 9.74 2.35
N THR A 48 -1.29 10.87 2.64
CA THR A 48 -0.72 12.20 2.33
C THR A 48 0.57 12.49 3.10
N THR A 49 1.40 13.37 2.54
CA THR A 49 2.63 13.83 3.19
C THR A 49 2.34 14.58 4.50
N ASP A 50 1.20 15.25 4.59
CA ASP A 50 0.78 15.96 5.82
C ASP A 50 0.49 15.00 6.98
N CYS A 51 0.03 13.78 6.71
CA CYS A 51 -0.09 12.74 7.75
C CYS A 51 1.25 12.40 8.39
N CYS A 52 2.34 12.44 7.61
CA CYS A 52 3.69 12.24 8.14
C CYS A 52 4.08 13.39 9.08
N ASN A 53 3.76 14.63 8.71
CA ASN A 53 3.99 15.79 9.59
C ASN A 53 3.14 15.72 10.87
N GLU A 54 1.87 15.31 10.75
CA GLU A 54 0.98 15.11 11.89
C GLU A 54 1.51 13.99 12.82
N TYR A 55 2.02 12.89 12.27
CA TYR A 55 2.64 11.80 13.03
C TYR A 55 3.73 12.30 13.99
N TYR A 56 4.63 13.17 13.52
CA TYR A 56 5.67 13.75 14.37
C TYR A 56 5.13 14.74 15.42
N LYS A 57 3.94 15.30 15.23
CA LYS A 57 3.32 16.26 16.16
C LYS A 57 2.47 15.59 17.23
N VAL A 58 1.63 14.62 16.85
CA VAL A 58 0.63 14.01 17.74
C VAL A 58 1.01 12.59 18.18
N GLY A 59 2.03 11.98 17.57
CA GLY A 59 2.50 10.64 17.86
C GLY A 59 1.70 9.53 17.16
N GLN A 60 2.25 8.32 17.22
CA GLN A 60 1.74 7.14 16.51
C GLN A 60 0.30 6.79 16.87
N ALA A 61 -0.02 6.71 18.16
CA ALA A 61 -1.34 6.26 18.62
C ALA A 61 -2.46 7.14 18.05
N LYS A 62 -2.26 8.46 18.04
CA LYS A 62 -3.27 9.40 17.53
C LYS A 62 -3.41 9.33 16.01
N ILE A 63 -2.32 9.15 15.28
CA ILE A 63 -2.38 8.96 13.83
C ILE A 63 -3.09 7.67 13.45
N MET A 64 -2.85 6.57 14.17
CA MET A 64 -3.54 5.31 13.91
C MET A 64 -5.05 5.48 14.07
N GLU A 65 -5.51 6.16 15.12
CA GLU A 65 -6.92 6.49 15.32
C GLU A 65 -7.50 7.31 14.15
N LEU A 66 -6.75 8.32 13.68
CA LEU A 66 -7.18 9.21 12.60
C LEU A 66 -7.20 8.54 11.22
N LEU A 67 -6.39 7.50 11.00
CA LEU A 67 -6.26 6.81 9.72
C LEU A 67 -7.03 5.50 9.63
N GLN A 68 -7.44 4.91 10.77
CA GLN A 68 -7.96 3.54 10.81
C GLN A 68 -9.12 3.31 9.83
N GLU A 69 -10.12 4.19 9.85
CA GLU A 69 -11.30 4.07 9.00
C GLU A 69 -10.96 4.27 7.51
N ASP A 70 -10.19 5.32 7.20
CA ASP A 70 -9.79 5.66 5.83
C ASP A 70 -8.93 4.56 5.19
N VAL A 71 -7.97 4.01 5.93
CA VAL A 71 -7.10 2.92 5.47
C VAL A 71 -7.91 1.63 5.28
N ASN A 72 -8.80 1.30 6.21
CA ASN A 72 -9.67 0.12 6.08
C ASN A 72 -10.60 0.25 4.85
N ALA A 73 -11.16 1.43 4.62
CA ALA A 73 -11.98 1.69 3.43
C ALA A 73 -11.17 1.57 2.13
N ALA A 74 -9.93 2.08 2.13
CA ALA A 74 -9.05 1.99 0.96
C ALA A 74 -8.57 0.55 0.69
N VAL A 75 -8.26 -0.24 1.72
CA VAL A 75 -7.97 -1.68 1.56
C VAL A 75 -9.18 -2.39 0.96
N LYS A 76 -10.38 -2.16 1.50
CA LYS A 76 -11.61 -2.74 0.95
C LYS A 76 -11.87 -2.34 -0.51
N HIS A 77 -11.52 -1.11 -0.88
CA HIS A 77 -11.58 -0.68 -2.27
C HIS A 77 -10.66 -1.52 -3.19
N ILE A 78 -9.42 -1.78 -2.75
CA ILE A 78 -8.49 -2.65 -3.47
C ILE A 78 -9.03 -4.07 -3.56
N GLU A 79 -9.57 -4.62 -2.48
CA GLU A 79 -10.15 -5.97 -2.43
C GLU A 79 -11.24 -6.15 -3.51
N VAL A 80 -12.14 -5.17 -3.63
CA VAL A 80 -13.20 -5.17 -4.66
C VAL A 80 -12.62 -5.13 -6.06
N LEU A 81 -11.63 -4.27 -6.32
CA LEU A 81 -11.02 -4.13 -7.65
C LEU A 81 -10.20 -5.36 -8.07
N MET A 82 -9.51 -5.98 -7.11
CA MET A 82 -8.67 -7.15 -7.35
C MET A 82 -9.44 -8.47 -7.25
N ASN A 83 -10.70 -8.43 -6.81
CA ASN A 83 -11.49 -9.61 -6.46
C ASN A 83 -10.69 -10.58 -5.58
N SER A 84 -10.08 -10.07 -4.51
CA SER A 84 -9.26 -10.81 -3.53
C SER A 84 -9.39 -10.15 -2.16
N LYS A 85 -8.98 -10.82 -1.08
CA LYS A 85 -9.20 -10.30 0.29
C LYS A 85 -7.91 -10.32 1.10
N PHE A 86 -7.65 -9.23 1.83
CA PHE A 86 -6.45 -9.10 2.68
C PHE A 86 -6.54 -10.08 3.84
N GLY A 87 -5.52 -10.95 3.96
CA GLY A 87 -5.48 -12.02 4.97
C GLY A 87 -6.32 -13.26 4.66
N ASP A 88 -6.95 -13.37 3.47
CA ASP A 88 -7.69 -14.58 3.09
C ASP A 88 -6.76 -15.70 2.60
N ALA A 89 -6.88 -16.90 3.18
CA ALA A 89 -6.07 -18.06 2.82
C ALA A 89 -6.47 -18.71 1.49
N GLN A 90 -7.65 -18.42 0.92
CA GLN A 90 -8.05 -19.00 -0.38
C GLN A 90 -7.69 -18.08 -1.55
N ASN A 91 -7.97 -16.79 -1.42
CA ASN A 91 -7.72 -15.80 -2.44
C ASN A 91 -7.10 -14.52 -1.85
N PRO A 92 -5.83 -14.60 -1.41
CA PRO A 92 -5.17 -13.53 -0.68
C PRO A 92 -4.92 -12.29 -1.55
N LEU A 93 -5.14 -11.13 -0.95
CA LEU A 93 -4.59 -9.85 -1.39
C LEU A 93 -3.25 -9.61 -0.66
N LEU A 94 -2.19 -9.40 -1.42
CA LEU A 94 -0.89 -8.95 -0.92
C LEU A 94 -0.63 -7.53 -1.41
N VAL A 95 -0.01 -6.70 -0.57
CA VAL A 95 0.29 -5.31 -0.89
C VAL A 95 1.78 -5.00 -0.77
N SER A 96 2.22 -3.97 -1.49
CA SER A 96 3.54 -3.38 -1.31
C SER A 96 3.42 -2.04 -0.61
N VAL A 97 4.27 -1.78 0.39
CA VAL A 97 4.36 -0.48 1.07
C VAL A 97 5.62 0.24 0.58
N ARG A 98 5.46 1.46 0.08
CA ARG A 98 6.53 2.23 -0.58
C ARG A 98 6.54 3.66 -0.06
N SER A 99 7.68 4.12 0.42
CA SER A 99 7.89 5.52 0.78
C SER A 99 7.84 6.43 -0.46
N GLY A 100 7.30 7.65 -0.29
CA GLY A 100 7.17 8.62 -1.37
C GLY A 100 7.15 10.05 -0.84
N ALA A 101 8.29 10.72 -0.88
CA ALA A 101 8.38 12.15 -0.56
C ALA A 101 8.11 13.04 -1.79
N ARG A 102 7.99 14.36 -1.54
CA ARG A 102 7.85 15.41 -2.57
C ARG A 102 9.06 15.44 -3.52
N ALA A 103 10.26 15.35 -2.93
CA ALA A 103 11.53 15.22 -3.62
C ALA A 103 12.17 13.85 -3.34
N SER A 104 13.01 13.38 -4.25
CA SER A 104 13.76 12.14 -4.04
C SER A 104 14.78 12.36 -2.91
N MET A 105 14.66 11.57 -1.84
CA MET A 105 15.58 11.60 -0.71
C MET A 105 16.30 10.25 -0.60
N PRO A 106 17.63 10.21 -0.78
CA PRO A 106 18.43 9.05 -0.39
C PRO A 106 18.24 8.75 1.11
N GLY A 107 18.05 7.48 1.48
CA GLY A 107 17.86 7.06 2.89
C GLY A 107 16.41 7.04 3.39
N MET A 108 15.40 7.18 2.51
CA MET A 108 14.01 6.89 2.88
C MET A 108 13.80 5.38 3.07
N MET A 109 12.82 5.04 3.93
CA MET A 109 12.39 3.65 4.22
C MET A 109 12.33 2.78 2.97
N ASP A 110 12.91 1.59 3.07
CA ASP A 110 12.94 0.59 2.02
C ASP A 110 11.54 0.08 1.66
N THR A 111 11.40 -0.42 0.43
CA THR A 111 10.12 -0.96 -0.04
C THR A 111 9.86 -2.32 0.59
N ILE A 112 8.71 -2.47 1.26
CA ILE A 112 8.25 -3.78 1.73
C ILE A 112 7.33 -4.37 0.65
N LEU A 113 7.68 -5.55 0.16
CA LEU A 113 6.85 -6.35 -0.74
C LEU A 113 6.17 -7.49 0.03
N ASN A 114 5.08 -8.02 -0.54
CA ASN A 114 4.36 -9.19 -0.03
C ASN A 114 3.76 -9.03 1.38
N LEU A 115 3.43 -7.80 1.78
CA LEU A 115 2.73 -7.57 3.04
C LEU A 115 1.34 -8.21 2.98
N GLY A 116 1.04 -9.03 4.00
CA GLY A 116 -0.15 -9.89 4.04
C GLY A 116 0.19 -11.39 4.07
N LEU A 117 1.44 -11.78 3.81
CA LEU A 117 1.89 -13.15 4.01
C LEU A 117 1.91 -13.52 5.50
N ASN A 118 1.32 -14.66 5.81
CA ASN A 118 1.41 -15.41 7.07
C ASN A 118 1.35 -16.91 6.73
N ASP A 119 1.45 -17.79 7.74
CA ASP A 119 1.46 -19.25 7.53
C ASP A 119 0.24 -19.73 6.71
N GLU A 120 -0.97 -19.32 7.09
CA GLU A 120 -2.22 -19.72 6.44
C GLU A 120 -2.30 -19.22 4.98
N VAL A 121 -1.92 -17.97 4.75
CA VAL A 121 -1.89 -17.34 3.42
C VAL A 121 -0.82 -17.99 2.54
N ALA A 122 0.34 -18.34 3.10
CA ALA A 122 1.40 -19.01 2.38
C ALA A 122 0.91 -20.39 1.88
N GLU A 123 0.31 -21.20 2.75
CA GLU A 123 -0.27 -22.47 2.31
C GLU A 123 -1.33 -22.30 1.22
N GLY A 124 -2.17 -21.26 1.36
CA GLY A 124 -3.12 -20.83 0.34
C GLY A 124 -2.50 -20.57 -1.02
N MET A 125 -1.43 -19.78 -1.01
CA MET A 125 -0.65 -19.43 -2.19
C MET A 125 0.02 -20.66 -2.81
N VAL A 126 0.50 -21.63 -2.01
CA VAL A 126 1.04 -22.89 -2.54
C VAL A 126 -0.02 -23.63 -3.34
N ARG A 127 -1.23 -23.77 -2.79
CA ARG A 127 -2.35 -24.43 -3.48
C ARG A 127 -2.73 -23.70 -4.77
N LYS A 128 -2.75 -22.36 -4.77
CA LYS A 128 -3.13 -21.53 -5.93
C LYS A 128 -2.10 -21.51 -7.05
N THR A 129 -0.81 -21.50 -6.69
CA THR A 129 0.30 -21.37 -7.65
C THR A 129 0.92 -22.70 -8.06
N ASN A 130 0.66 -23.77 -7.30
CA ASN A 130 1.35 -25.06 -7.39
C ASN A 130 2.89 -24.92 -7.36
N ASN A 131 3.39 -23.92 -6.62
CA ASN A 131 4.81 -23.58 -6.57
C ASN A 131 5.26 -23.26 -5.13
N PRO A 132 5.51 -24.28 -4.29
CA PRO A 132 5.92 -24.08 -2.91
C PRO A 132 7.23 -23.30 -2.78
N HIS A 133 8.19 -23.52 -3.69
CA HIS A 133 9.46 -22.81 -3.66
C HIS A 133 9.28 -21.30 -3.81
N PHE A 134 8.49 -20.85 -4.79
CA PHE A 134 8.18 -19.42 -4.98
C PHE A 134 7.55 -18.79 -3.74
N VAL A 135 6.58 -19.49 -3.14
CA VAL A 135 5.82 -18.95 -2.01
C VAL A 135 6.70 -18.83 -0.77
N TYR A 136 7.44 -19.88 -0.41
CA TYR A 136 8.31 -19.83 0.77
C TYR A 136 9.55 -18.95 0.56
N ASP A 137 10.04 -18.80 -0.68
CA ASP A 137 11.06 -17.78 -0.99
C ASP A 137 10.51 -16.36 -0.80
N SER A 138 9.27 -16.12 -1.23
CA SER A 138 8.59 -14.83 -1.03
C SER A 138 8.32 -14.58 0.46
N TYR A 139 7.94 -15.61 1.20
CA TYR A 139 7.62 -15.50 2.63
C TYR A 139 8.87 -15.23 3.46
N ARG A 140 9.97 -15.98 3.27
CA ARG A 140 11.23 -15.69 3.98
C ARG A 140 11.75 -14.28 3.67
N ARG A 141 11.62 -13.81 2.42
CA ARG A 141 12.02 -12.45 2.01
C ARG A 141 11.14 -11.40 2.67
N PHE A 142 9.83 -11.64 2.76
CA PHE A 142 8.93 -10.75 3.48
C PHE A 142 9.32 -10.63 4.94
N VAL A 143 9.55 -11.74 5.64
CA VAL A 143 9.99 -11.73 7.05
C VAL A 143 11.30 -10.96 7.22
N GLN A 144 12.27 -11.18 6.31
CA GLN A 144 13.53 -10.46 6.33
C GLN A 144 13.35 -8.95 6.09
N MET A 145 12.62 -8.55 5.04
CA MET A 145 12.37 -7.13 4.74
C MET A 145 11.57 -6.45 5.84
N TYR A 146 10.57 -7.13 6.40
CA TYR A 146 9.73 -6.58 7.45
C TYR A 146 10.52 -6.39 8.74
N GLY A 147 11.26 -7.40 9.19
CA GLY A 147 12.03 -7.32 10.44
C GLY A 147 13.27 -6.42 10.39
N ASP A 148 13.76 -6.06 9.20
CA ASP A 148 14.81 -5.05 9.03
C ASP A 148 14.26 -3.62 9.09
N VAL A 149 13.02 -3.42 8.63
CA VAL A 149 12.39 -2.09 8.47
C VAL A 149 11.48 -1.70 9.64
N VAL A 150 10.83 -2.67 10.29
CA VAL A 150 9.82 -2.48 11.35
C VAL A 150 10.30 -3.06 12.66
#